data_AF-A0A956RJK3-F1
#
_entry.id   AF-A0A956RJK3-F1
#
_cell.length_a   1.000
_cell.length_b   1.000
_cell.length_c   1.000
_cell.angle_alpha   90.00
_cell.angle_beta   90.00
_cell.angle_gamma   90.00
#
_symmetry.space_group_name_H-M   'P 1'
#
loop_
_entity.id
_entity.type
_entity.pdbx_description
1 polymer ?
#
loop_
_entity_poly.entity_id
_entity_poly.type
_entity_poly.pdbx_seq_one_letter_code
_entity_poly.pdbx_strand_id
1 'polypeptide(L)'
;TEMAGSQENNDDNGNPDDDAFLLDFGPSDDESGSLLPQWQIGESDPNDKIWLSFATTAPLFTQGVAFDFAFFSSEWPTYHDTGFNDLFVVWAVTEYFVGNIAVVDGLPVTNTALGRHWTTSDDPDCPVDTEGPGYSCDEPQLAGTGFEGHAGTTWLRVNTDIKAEQSLELYFYLADMVDDTRATSVLLDRFRWRCEPCIPSDSPLCLGQNPSQDCCGVVVPI
;
A
#
# COMPACT_ATOMS: atom_id res chain seq x y z
N THR A 1 -9.33 -3.34 -18.22
CA THR A 1 -8.64 -3.59 -16.95
C THR A 1 -9.20 -4.86 -16.38
N GLU A 2 -8.35 -5.86 -16.20
CA GLU A 2 -8.69 -7.08 -15.48
C GLU A 2 -8.00 -6.99 -14.11
N MET A 3 -8.78 -7.20 -13.04
CA MET A 3 -8.25 -7.39 -11.68
C MET A 3 -8.26 -8.89 -11.41
N ALA A 4 -7.11 -9.42 -11.01
CA ALA A 4 -6.97 -10.78 -10.52
C ALA A 4 -6.64 -10.71 -9.02
N GLY A 5 -7.27 -11.59 -8.24
CA GLY A 5 -6.94 -11.74 -6.82
C GLY A 5 -6.47 -13.17 -6.57
N SER A 6 -5.46 -13.30 -5.73
CA SER A 6 -4.99 -14.58 -5.23
C SER A 6 -4.80 -14.48 -3.72
N GLN A 7 -5.04 -15.59 -3.05
CA GLN A 7 -4.79 -15.75 -1.63
C GLN A 7 -4.06 -17.07 -1.46
N GLU A 8 -2.97 -17.05 -0.71
CA GLU A 8 -2.21 -18.23 -0.35
C GLU A 8 -2.14 -18.29 1.18
N ASN A 9 -2.82 -19.28 1.75
CA ASN A 9 -2.65 -19.64 3.14
C ASN A 9 -1.49 -20.62 3.22
N ASN A 10 -0.54 -20.40 4.12
CA ASN A 10 0.68 -21.21 4.22
C ASN A 10 0.35 -22.69 4.51
N ASP A 11 0.56 -23.54 3.52
CA ASP A 11 1.08 -24.88 3.72
C ASP A 11 2.55 -24.82 3.26
N ASP A 12 3.51 -24.76 4.22
CA ASP A 12 4.95 -25.15 4.09
C ASP A 12 6.05 -24.08 4.38
N ASN A 13 6.42 -23.98 5.68
CA ASN A 13 7.79 -23.78 6.20
C ASN A 13 8.64 -22.58 5.71
N GLY A 14 8.07 -21.41 5.43
CA GLY A 14 8.87 -20.20 5.15
C GLY A 14 9.78 -20.36 3.93
N ASN A 15 9.36 -21.18 2.96
CA ASN A 15 10.10 -21.36 1.72
C ASN A 15 9.82 -20.15 0.79
N PRO A 16 10.82 -19.30 0.51
CA PRO A 16 10.64 -18.17 -0.41
C PRO A 16 10.30 -18.61 -1.84
N ASP A 17 10.48 -19.90 -2.17
CA ASP A 17 10.10 -20.48 -3.47
C ASP A 17 8.60 -20.77 -3.63
N ASP A 18 7.79 -20.59 -2.59
CA ASP A 18 6.33 -20.77 -2.65
C ASP A 18 5.58 -19.42 -2.77
N ASP A 19 6.30 -18.30 -2.76
CA ASP A 19 5.74 -16.97 -2.99
C ASP A 19 5.80 -16.59 -4.46
N ALA A 20 4.80 -16.99 -5.25
CA ALA A 20 4.71 -16.63 -6.67
C ALA A 20 4.84 -15.11 -6.92
N PHE A 21 4.46 -14.28 -5.95
CA PHE A 21 4.62 -12.82 -6.02
C PHE A 21 6.07 -12.34 -5.82
N LEU A 22 6.82 -12.91 -4.87
CA LEU A 22 8.21 -12.50 -4.59
C LEU A 22 9.25 -13.31 -5.36
N LEU A 23 8.87 -14.45 -5.94
CA LEU A 23 9.68 -15.22 -6.88
C LEU A 23 9.96 -14.44 -8.17
N ASP A 24 9.02 -13.60 -8.60
CA ASP A 24 9.17 -12.75 -9.80
C ASP A 24 9.73 -11.35 -9.47
N PHE A 25 9.67 -10.91 -8.20
CA PHE A 25 9.89 -9.51 -7.79
C PHE A 25 10.61 -9.35 -6.43
N GLY A 26 11.54 -10.23 -6.09
CA GLY A 26 12.10 -10.31 -4.74
C GLY A 26 12.59 -8.97 -4.16
N PRO A 27 12.70 -8.80 -2.83
CA PRO A 27 13.03 -7.51 -2.19
C PRO A 27 14.35 -6.87 -2.65
N SER A 28 15.23 -7.64 -3.30
CA SER A 28 16.46 -7.16 -3.94
C SER A 28 16.24 -6.41 -5.26
N ASP A 29 15.10 -6.64 -5.93
CA ASP A 29 14.72 -6.01 -7.20
C ASP A 29 13.91 -4.71 -6.96
N ASP A 30 13.73 -4.32 -5.70
CA ASP A 30 13.04 -3.10 -5.31
C ASP A 30 13.91 -1.86 -5.59
N GLU A 31 13.64 -1.19 -6.71
CA GLU A 31 14.34 0.05 -7.07
C GLU A 31 14.03 1.22 -6.12
N SER A 32 12.98 1.12 -5.29
CA SER A 32 12.74 2.09 -4.21
C SER A 32 13.73 1.92 -3.05
N GLY A 33 14.32 0.73 -2.91
CA GLY A 33 15.19 0.35 -1.79
C GLY A 33 14.50 0.34 -0.42
N SER A 34 13.17 0.29 -0.39
CA SER A 34 12.38 0.43 0.83
C SER A 34 12.16 -0.92 1.54
N LEU A 35 12.08 -2.03 0.80
CA LEU A 35 11.62 -3.30 1.35
C LEU A 35 12.71 -4.15 1.99
N LEU A 36 13.90 -4.26 1.40
CA LEU A 36 14.91 -5.23 1.83
C LEU A 36 15.24 -5.18 3.34
N PRO A 37 15.44 -3.99 3.96
CA PRO A 37 15.68 -3.93 5.40
C PRO A 37 14.49 -4.44 6.23
N GLN A 38 13.26 -4.14 5.81
CA GLN A 38 12.05 -4.57 6.55
C GLN A 38 11.79 -6.07 6.40
N TRP A 39 12.04 -6.60 5.20
CA TRP A 39 11.96 -8.02 4.91
C TRP A 39 12.90 -8.84 5.81
N GLN A 40 14.11 -8.34 6.03
CA GLN A 40 15.10 -8.98 6.89
C GLN A 40 14.76 -8.88 8.38
N ILE A 41 14.07 -7.81 8.80
CA ILE A 41 13.56 -7.69 10.18
C ILE A 41 12.55 -8.79 10.46
N GLY A 42 11.64 -9.06 9.53
CA GLY A 42 10.68 -10.17 9.61
C GLY A 42 11.23 -11.53 9.19
N GLU A 43 12.53 -11.77 9.39
CA GLU A 43 13.21 -13.05 9.14
C GLU A 43 13.04 -13.64 7.72
N SER A 44 12.59 -12.84 6.75
CA SER A 44 12.21 -13.30 5.41
C SER A 44 11.10 -14.36 5.41
N ASP A 45 10.20 -14.30 6.40
CA ASP A 45 9.18 -15.32 6.65
C ASP A 45 7.77 -14.73 6.59
N PRO A 46 7.21 -14.53 5.39
CA PRO A 46 5.85 -14.03 5.21
C PRO A 46 4.80 -15.15 5.42
N ASN A 47 3.69 -14.78 6.04
CA ASN A 47 2.55 -15.63 6.38
C ASN A 47 1.24 -14.93 5.99
N ASP A 48 0.16 -15.71 5.93
CA ASP A 48 -1.22 -15.24 5.65
C ASP A 48 -1.31 -14.24 4.50
N LYS A 49 -0.77 -14.68 3.36
CA LYS A 49 -0.47 -13.81 2.24
C LYS A 49 -1.68 -13.62 1.36
N ILE A 50 -1.94 -12.37 0.99
CA ILE A 50 -2.96 -12.03 0.01
C ILE A 50 -2.43 -10.98 -0.94
N TRP A 51 -2.77 -11.12 -2.22
CA TRP A 51 -2.51 -10.06 -3.18
C TRP A 51 -3.59 -9.86 -4.22
N LEU A 52 -3.69 -8.61 -4.67
CA LEU A 52 -4.54 -8.17 -5.75
C LEU A 52 -3.65 -7.56 -6.83
N SER A 53 -3.81 -8.00 -8.06
CA SER A 53 -3.09 -7.43 -9.20
C SER A 53 -4.03 -6.84 -10.24
N PHE A 54 -3.56 -5.80 -10.91
CA PHE A 54 -4.14 -5.41 -12.20
C PHE A 54 -3.11 -4.81 -13.12
N ALA A 55 -3.33 -5.05 -14.41
CA ALA A 55 -2.57 -4.45 -15.49
C ALA A 55 -3.44 -3.43 -16.24
N THR A 56 -2.85 -2.30 -16.59
CA THR A 56 -3.49 -1.24 -17.37
C THR A 56 -2.45 -0.43 -18.14
N THR A 57 -2.90 0.32 -19.13
CA THR A 57 -2.11 1.41 -19.71
C THR A 57 -2.56 2.72 -19.08
N ALA A 58 -1.61 3.55 -18.64
CA ALA A 58 -1.89 4.87 -18.12
C ALA A 58 -2.58 5.72 -19.22
N PRO A 59 -3.71 6.39 -18.95
CA PRO A 59 -4.35 7.23 -19.95
C PRO A 59 -3.46 8.40 -20.39
N LEU A 60 -3.81 9.01 -21.53
CA LEU A 60 -3.23 10.29 -21.94
C LEU A 60 -3.42 11.34 -20.83
N PHE A 61 -2.46 12.25 -20.69
CA PHE A 61 -2.42 13.30 -19.67
C PHE A 61 -2.29 12.83 -18.21
N THR A 62 -1.97 11.55 -17.99
CA THR A 62 -1.61 11.02 -16.67
C THR A 62 -0.23 11.56 -16.24
N GLN A 63 -0.16 12.04 -15.00
CA GLN A 63 1.09 12.35 -14.30
C GLN A 63 1.43 11.30 -13.23
N GLY A 64 0.44 10.53 -12.78
CA GLY A 64 0.64 9.60 -11.68
C GLY A 64 -0.59 8.77 -11.36
N VAL A 65 -0.43 7.93 -10.34
CA VAL A 65 -1.52 7.19 -9.71
C VAL A 65 -1.58 7.55 -8.24
N ALA A 66 -2.78 7.54 -7.68
CA ALA A 66 -3.01 7.75 -6.27
C ALA A 66 -4.09 6.81 -5.75
N PHE A 67 -3.94 6.39 -4.50
CA PHE A 67 -4.95 5.67 -3.74
C PHE A 67 -4.85 6.05 -2.27
N ASP A 68 -5.95 5.90 -1.56
CA ASP A 68 -6.05 6.10 -0.14
C ASP A 68 -6.08 4.73 0.54
N PHE A 69 -5.46 4.59 1.70
CA PHE A 69 -5.48 3.34 2.45
C PHE A 69 -5.56 3.59 3.96
N ALA A 70 -6.07 2.63 4.71
CA ALA A 70 -5.95 2.56 6.16
C ALA A 70 -5.38 1.20 6.54
N PHE A 71 -4.35 1.18 7.37
CA PHE A 71 -3.64 -0.02 7.79
C PHE A 71 -3.97 -0.33 9.25
N PHE A 72 -4.32 -1.59 9.52
CA PHE A 72 -4.68 -2.09 10.84
C PHE A 72 -3.81 -3.30 11.15
N SER A 73 -3.27 -3.35 12.37
CA SER A 73 -2.46 -4.49 12.80
C SER A 73 -2.76 -4.82 14.25
N SER A 74 -2.94 -6.12 14.49
CA SER A 74 -3.06 -6.69 15.82
C SER A 74 -1.71 -6.87 16.50
N GLU A 75 -0.58 -6.65 15.81
CA GLU A 75 0.76 -6.69 16.42
C GLU A 75 0.97 -5.59 17.46
N TRP A 76 0.35 -4.43 17.22
CA TRP A 76 0.34 -3.35 18.19
C TRP A 76 -0.51 -3.68 19.42
N PRO A 77 -0.10 -3.24 20.62
CA PRO A 77 1.15 -2.55 20.96
C PRO A 77 2.33 -3.51 21.24
N THR A 78 2.05 -4.79 21.41
CA THR A 78 2.98 -5.75 22.03
C THR A 78 4.25 -5.99 21.22
N TYR A 79 4.13 -6.04 19.90
CA TYR A 79 5.19 -6.51 18.99
C TYR A 79 5.67 -5.43 18.02
N HIS A 80 5.35 -4.17 18.31
CA HIS A 80 5.96 -3.04 17.65
C HIS A 80 7.49 -3.04 17.76
N ASP A 81 8.19 -2.60 16.71
CA ASP A 81 9.66 -2.57 16.65
C ASP A 81 10.32 -3.96 16.80
N THR A 82 9.59 -5.04 16.49
CA THR A 82 10.11 -6.42 16.50
C THR A 82 10.10 -7.05 15.10
N GLY A 83 10.38 -8.35 15.00
CA GLY A 83 10.29 -9.12 13.76
C GLY A 83 8.87 -9.30 13.24
N PHE A 84 7.85 -9.21 14.10
CA PHE A 84 6.43 -9.23 13.71
C PHE A 84 6.04 -7.88 13.10
N ASN A 85 6.55 -7.66 11.89
CA ASN A 85 6.59 -6.39 11.19
C ASN A 85 5.80 -6.47 9.89
N ASP A 86 4.50 -6.73 10.03
CA ASP A 86 3.56 -6.97 8.94
C ASP A 86 3.70 -5.93 7.84
N LEU A 87 3.66 -6.40 6.60
CA LEU A 87 4.00 -5.62 5.42
C LEU A 87 2.77 -5.37 4.57
N PHE A 88 2.55 -4.11 4.22
CA PHE A 88 1.70 -3.75 3.09
C PHE A 88 2.56 -3.16 1.97
N VAL A 89 2.64 -3.90 0.87
CA VAL A 89 3.46 -3.55 -0.29
C VAL A 89 2.53 -3.20 -1.44
N VAL A 90 2.85 -2.12 -2.16
CA VAL A 90 2.26 -1.88 -3.46
C VAL A 90 3.38 -1.87 -4.47
N TRP A 91 3.54 -2.99 -5.18
CA TRP A 91 4.59 -3.16 -6.16
C TRP A 91 4.12 -2.65 -7.51
N ALA A 92 4.90 -1.75 -8.10
CA ALA A 92 4.65 -1.18 -9.41
C ALA A 92 5.68 -1.68 -10.40
N VAL A 93 5.21 -2.16 -11.55
CA VAL A 93 6.04 -2.51 -12.70
C VAL A 93 5.66 -1.60 -13.86
N THR A 94 6.64 -0.84 -14.34
CA THR A 94 6.55 0.03 -15.51
C THR A 94 7.77 -0.15 -16.40
N GLU A 95 7.84 0.54 -17.55
CA GLU A 95 9.04 0.55 -18.38
C GLU A 95 10.28 1.15 -17.68
N TYR A 96 10.07 2.02 -16.68
CA TYR A 96 11.15 2.83 -16.07
C TYR A 96 11.32 2.64 -14.56
N PHE A 97 10.47 1.81 -13.96
CA PHE A 97 10.45 1.62 -12.52
C PHE A 97 9.90 0.23 -12.17
N VAL A 98 10.60 -0.48 -11.29
CA VAL A 98 10.17 -1.73 -10.67
C VAL A 98 10.42 -1.63 -9.16
N GLY A 99 9.36 -1.59 -8.35
CA GLY A 99 9.55 -1.52 -6.90
C GLY A 99 8.31 -1.10 -6.10
N ASN A 100 8.51 -0.93 -4.80
CA ASN A 100 7.44 -0.53 -3.89
C ASN A 100 7.11 0.98 -4.00
N ILE A 101 5.83 1.28 -4.15
CA ILE A 101 5.29 2.64 -4.13
C ILE A 101 4.48 2.94 -2.86
N ALA A 102 4.20 1.94 -2.00
CA ALA A 102 3.58 2.13 -0.69
C ALA A 102 4.61 2.65 0.32
N VAL A 103 4.84 3.96 0.28
CA VAL A 103 5.78 4.68 1.14
C VAL A 103 5.08 5.87 1.79
N VAL A 104 5.19 5.98 3.12
CA VAL A 104 4.65 7.07 3.94
C VAL A 104 5.79 7.72 4.72
N ASP A 105 5.89 9.04 4.63
CA ASP A 105 7.01 9.89 5.08
C ASP A 105 8.39 9.22 4.92
N GLY A 106 8.65 8.69 3.72
CA GLY A 106 9.92 8.09 3.33
C GLY A 106 10.17 6.68 3.86
N LEU A 107 9.21 6.03 4.52
CA LEU A 107 9.30 4.67 5.03
C LEU A 107 8.26 3.76 4.36
N PRO A 108 8.57 2.47 4.14
CA PRO A 108 7.59 1.50 3.65
C PRO A 108 6.43 1.35 4.65
N VAL A 109 5.28 0.88 4.17
CA VAL A 109 4.12 0.65 5.04
C VAL A 109 4.30 -0.67 5.79
N THR A 110 4.68 -0.56 7.07
CA THR A 110 4.82 -1.70 7.98
C THR A 110 4.26 -1.40 9.36
N ASN A 111 4.00 -2.43 10.17
CA ASN A 111 3.63 -2.29 11.59
C ASN A 111 4.60 -1.36 12.35
N THR A 112 5.91 -1.54 12.16
CA THR A 112 6.94 -0.70 12.78
C THR A 112 6.94 0.73 12.22
N ALA A 113 7.00 0.91 10.90
CA ALA A 113 7.10 2.24 10.30
C ALA A 113 5.86 3.12 10.59
N LEU A 114 4.69 2.49 10.72
CA LEU A 114 3.44 3.19 11.00
C LEU A 114 3.18 3.49 12.48
N GLY A 115 4.04 3.04 13.41
CA GLY A 115 3.88 3.34 14.84
C GLY A 115 3.71 4.83 15.16
N ARG A 116 4.40 5.70 14.40
CA ARG A 116 4.28 7.17 14.51
C ARG A 116 2.93 7.74 14.05
N HIS A 117 2.09 6.92 13.41
CA HIS A 117 0.78 7.30 12.92
C HIS A 117 -0.36 6.83 13.82
N TRP A 118 -0.08 6.10 14.90
CA TRP A 118 -1.07 5.73 15.91
C TRP A 118 -1.15 6.77 17.02
N THR A 119 -2.31 6.88 17.65
CA THR A 119 -2.55 7.87 18.69
C THR A 119 -2.12 7.36 20.07
N THR A 120 -1.82 8.29 20.97
CA THR A 120 -1.50 7.99 22.36
C THR A 120 -2.74 7.44 23.08
N SER A 121 -2.55 6.47 23.96
CA SER A 121 -3.59 6.01 24.88
C SER A 121 -3.15 6.20 26.33
N ASP A 122 -4.10 6.61 27.17
CA ASP A 122 -3.92 6.64 28.63
C ASP A 122 -4.10 5.24 29.27
N ASP A 123 -4.37 4.22 28.45
CA ASP A 123 -4.49 2.83 28.90
C ASP A 123 -3.12 2.29 29.34
N PRO A 124 -2.94 1.92 30.63
CA PRO A 124 -1.67 1.39 31.12
C PRO A 124 -1.26 0.06 30.46
N ASP A 125 -2.21 -0.70 29.90
CA ASP A 125 -1.95 -1.96 29.20
C ASP A 125 -1.64 -1.73 27.70
N CYS A 126 -1.73 -0.49 27.23
CA CYS A 126 -1.42 -0.09 25.86
C CYS A 126 -0.64 1.24 25.84
N PRO A 127 0.59 1.25 26.40
CA PRO A 127 1.39 2.47 26.46
C PRO A 127 1.86 2.86 25.07
N VAL A 128 1.44 4.03 24.61
CA VAL A 128 1.82 4.59 23.31
C VAL A 128 2.46 5.95 23.53
N ASP A 129 3.73 6.09 23.13
CA ASP A 129 4.48 7.35 23.19
C ASP A 129 4.44 8.15 21.86
N THR A 130 3.54 7.79 20.93
CA THR A 130 3.40 8.44 19.62
C THR A 130 2.11 9.26 19.53
N GLU A 131 2.22 10.56 19.19
CA GLU A 131 1.08 11.47 18.98
C GLU A 131 0.62 11.47 17.51
N GLY A 132 0.37 10.28 16.94
CA GLY A 132 -0.10 10.12 15.57
C GLY A 132 -1.60 10.36 15.40
N PRO A 133 -2.07 10.66 14.17
CA PRO A 133 -3.48 10.98 13.89
C PRO A 133 -4.41 9.76 13.76
N GLY A 134 -3.90 8.54 13.94
CA GLY A 134 -4.65 7.29 13.88
C GLY A 134 -5.35 6.94 15.19
N TYR A 135 -5.48 5.65 15.46
CA TYR A 135 -6.23 5.09 16.57
C TYR A 135 -5.45 3.92 17.17
N SER A 136 -5.57 3.73 18.47
CA SER A 136 -4.95 2.62 19.19
C SER A 136 -5.83 2.18 20.37
N CYS A 137 -5.56 0.98 20.88
CA CYS A 137 -6.14 0.44 22.10
C CYS A 137 -7.69 0.43 22.03
N ASP A 138 -8.37 0.92 23.07
CA ASP A 138 -9.83 0.97 23.17
C ASP A 138 -10.45 2.26 22.58
N GLU A 139 -9.77 2.94 21.65
CA GLU A 139 -10.32 4.11 20.96
C GLU A 139 -11.66 3.75 20.27
N PRO A 140 -12.73 4.55 20.45
CA PRO A 140 -14.07 4.22 19.94
C PRO A 140 -14.16 3.94 18.43
N GLN A 141 -13.20 4.45 17.65
CA GLN A 141 -13.09 4.30 16.21
C GLN A 141 -12.71 2.86 15.81
N LEU A 142 -12.10 2.11 16.72
CA LEU A 142 -11.78 0.68 16.54
C LEU A 142 -12.93 -0.24 16.99
N ALA A 143 -13.95 0.29 17.66
CA ALA A 143 -15.06 -0.53 18.13
C ALA A 143 -15.82 -1.20 16.97
N GLY A 144 -15.86 -2.53 16.97
CA GLY A 144 -16.51 -3.37 15.97
C GLY A 144 -15.67 -3.63 14.72
N THR A 145 -14.41 -3.24 14.67
CA THR A 145 -13.53 -3.46 13.50
C THR A 145 -12.79 -4.79 13.55
N GLY A 146 -12.73 -5.45 14.71
CA GLY A 146 -11.86 -6.60 14.97
C GLY A 146 -10.46 -6.21 15.46
N PHE A 147 -10.16 -4.91 15.55
CA PHE A 147 -8.89 -4.35 16.03
C PHE A 147 -9.06 -3.59 17.36
N GLU A 148 -10.10 -3.89 18.12
CA GLU A 148 -10.25 -3.42 19.50
C GLU A 148 -9.03 -3.85 20.34
N GLY A 149 -8.42 -2.92 21.08
CA GLY A 149 -7.19 -3.17 21.84
C GLY A 149 -5.90 -3.13 21.01
N HIS A 150 -5.98 -2.85 19.70
CA HIS A 150 -4.86 -2.89 18.76
C HIS A 150 -4.61 -1.52 18.11
N ALA A 151 -4.26 -1.43 16.82
CA ALA A 151 -4.10 -0.13 16.17
C ALA A 151 -4.57 -0.08 14.72
N GLY A 152 -4.91 1.13 14.32
CA GLY A 152 -5.32 1.47 12.96
C GLY A 152 -4.88 2.88 12.59
N THR A 153 -4.37 3.07 11.38
CA THR A 153 -4.09 4.42 10.88
C THR A 153 -5.38 5.16 10.53
N THR A 154 -5.32 6.50 10.47
CA THR A 154 -6.29 7.24 9.65
C THR A 154 -6.09 6.91 8.16
N TRP A 155 -6.89 7.50 7.27
CA TRP A 155 -6.66 7.41 5.84
C TRP A 155 -5.34 8.07 5.46
N LEU A 156 -4.38 7.25 5.02
CA LEU A 156 -3.12 7.64 4.42
C LEU A 156 -3.26 7.62 2.90
N ARG A 157 -2.32 8.26 2.20
CA ARG A 157 -2.35 8.36 0.74
C ARG A 157 -1.00 8.04 0.14
N VAL A 158 -1.03 7.16 -0.84
CA VAL A 158 0.09 6.96 -1.76
C VAL A 158 -0.13 7.83 -2.99
N ASN A 159 0.91 8.53 -3.40
CA ASN A 159 0.98 9.18 -4.70
C ASN A 159 2.31 8.78 -5.34
N THR A 160 2.27 8.26 -6.56
CA THR A 160 3.48 8.01 -7.33
C THR A 160 3.32 8.56 -8.74
N ASP A 161 4.45 8.89 -9.36
CA ASP A 161 4.48 9.45 -10.70
C ASP A 161 4.53 8.31 -11.73
N ILE A 162 3.67 8.42 -12.74
CA ILE A 162 3.46 7.41 -13.80
C ILE A 162 3.31 8.23 -15.08
N LYS A 163 4.12 7.92 -16.10
CA LYS A 163 4.06 8.61 -17.38
C LYS A 163 2.75 8.25 -18.10
N ALA A 164 2.18 9.21 -18.82
CA ALA A 164 1.07 8.94 -19.72
C ALA A 164 1.41 7.84 -20.75
N GLU A 165 0.40 7.07 -21.14
CA GLU A 165 0.45 6.03 -22.20
C GLU A 165 1.40 4.86 -21.93
N GLN A 166 2.03 4.77 -20.75
CA GLN A 166 2.87 3.64 -20.39
C GLN A 166 2.06 2.47 -19.82
N SER A 167 2.57 1.25 -20.00
CA SER A 167 2.06 0.08 -19.28
C SER A 167 2.38 0.18 -17.79
N LEU A 168 1.41 -0.19 -16.97
CA LEU A 168 1.49 -0.25 -15.52
C LEU A 168 0.88 -1.56 -15.04
N GLU A 169 1.65 -2.34 -14.29
CA GLU A 169 1.14 -3.42 -13.47
C GLU A 169 1.30 -3.02 -12.01
N LEU A 170 0.24 -3.21 -11.23
CA LEU A 170 0.23 -2.97 -9.80
C LEU A 170 -0.15 -4.25 -9.07
N TYR A 171 0.56 -4.51 -7.99
CA TYR A 171 0.30 -5.62 -7.09
C TYR A 171 0.19 -5.06 -5.67
N PHE A 172 -0.97 -5.23 -5.05
CA PHE A 172 -1.22 -4.88 -3.66
C PHE A 172 -1.02 -6.16 -2.86
N TYR A 173 0.02 -6.22 -2.06
CA TYR A 173 0.42 -7.41 -1.30
C TYR A 173 0.37 -7.10 0.19
N LEU A 174 -0.18 -8.03 0.95
CA LEU A 174 -0.25 -7.99 2.40
C LEU A 174 0.27 -9.31 2.95
N ALA A 175 1.12 -9.22 3.97
CA ALA A 175 1.63 -10.39 4.68
C ALA A 175 1.79 -10.08 6.18
N ASP A 176 1.43 -11.07 6.99
CA ASP A 176 1.89 -11.23 8.36
C ASP A 176 3.37 -11.69 8.31
N MET A 177 4.21 -11.24 9.24
CA MET A 177 5.63 -11.59 9.25
C MET A 177 5.96 -12.44 10.46
N VAL A 178 6.79 -13.47 10.26
CA VAL A 178 7.33 -14.40 11.28
C VAL A 178 6.32 -15.43 11.80
N ASP A 179 5.04 -15.12 11.96
CA ASP A 179 4.00 -16.11 12.32
C ASP A 179 2.65 -15.87 11.65
N ASP A 180 1.63 -16.66 12.02
CA ASP A 180 0.25 -16.65 11.49
C ASP A 180 -0.81 -16.42 12.60
N THR A 181 -0.41 -15.87 13.75
CA THR A 181 -1.25 -15.87 14.97
C THR A 181 -2.13 -14.62 15.08
N ARG A 182 -1.69 -13.49 14.51
CA ARG A 182 -2.38 -12.21 14.63
C ARG A 182 -2.84 -11.74 13.26
N ALA A 183 -3.77 -10.78 13.27
CA ALA A 183 -4.39 -10.30 12.06
C ALA A 183 -3.80 -8.96 11.64
N THR A 184 -3.63 -8.81 10.33
CA THR A 184 -3.42 -7.50 9.71
C THR A 184 -4.43 -7.30 8.59
N SER A 185 -4.86 -6.05 8.39
CA SER A 185 -5.84 -5.71 7.38
C SER A 185 -5.57 -4.33 6.78
N VAL A 186 -5.87 -4.20 5.50
CA VAL A 186 -5.78 -2.94 4.78
C VAL A 186 -7.09 -2.63 4.11
N LEU A 187 -7.62 -1.44 4.36
CA LEU A 187 -8.70 -0.87 3.58
C LEU A 187 -8.10 -0.05 2.44
N LEU A 188 -8.55 -0.29 1.21
CA LEU A 188 -8.13 0.45 0.01
C LEU A 188 -9.32 1.22 -0.56
N ASP A 189 -9.11 2.51 -0.85
CA ASP A 189 -10.15 3.36 -1.45
C ASP A 189 -9.54 4.42 -2.39
N ARG A 190 -10.40 5.06 -3.17
CA ARG A 190 -10.10 6.23 -4.03
C ARG A 190 -8.92 6.05 -4.97
N PHE A 191 -8.78 4.86 -5.54
CA PHE A 191 -7.88 4.64 -6.66
C PHE A 191 -8.22 5.58 -7.82
N ARG A 192 -7.23 6.33 -8.31
CA ARG A 192 -7.42 7.31 -9.38
C ARG A 192 -6.11 7.64 -10.10
N TRP A 193 -6.26 8.03 -11.36
CA TRP A 193 -5.19 8.72 -12.08
C TRP A 193 -5.05 10.16 -11.57
N ARG A 194 -3.81 10.61 -11.41
CA ARG A 194 -3.47 12.01 -11.21
C ARG A 194 -3.20 12.61 -12.59
N CYS A 195 -3.91 13.68 -12.92
CA CYS A 195 -3.92 14.23 -14.27
C CYS A 195 -3.44 15.67 -14.29
N GLU A 196 -2.97 16.11 -15.45
CA GLU A 196 -2.88 17.55 -15.72
C GLU A 196 -4.28 18.15 -15.93
N PRO A 197 -4.51 19.40 -15.51
CA PRO A 197 -5.69 20.16 -15.90
C PRO A 197 -5.74 20.35 -17.42
N CYS A 198 -6.93 20.27 -18.02
CA CYS A 198 -7.07 20.47 -19.46
C CYS A 198 -7.02 21.95 -19.75
N ILE A 199 -5.95 22.42 -20.38
CA ILE A 199 -5.94 23.79 -20.90
C ILE A 199 -6.31 23.73 -22.39
N PRO A 200 -7.47 24.29 -22.81
CA PRO A 200 -7.92 24.20 -24.20
C PRO A 200 -6.95 24.77 -25.25
N SER A 201 -6.00 25.63 -24.85
CA SER A 201 -4.97 26.15 -25.75
C SER A 201 -3.85 25.17 -26.05
N ASP A 202 -3.64 24.18 -25.18
CA ASP A 202 -2.43 23.36 -25.20
C ASP A 202 -2.66 22.05 -25.97
N SER A 203 -3.92 21.64 -26.14
CA SER A 203 -4.28 20.50 -26.98
C SER A 203 -5.70 20.64 -27.55
N PRO A 204 -5.91 20.32 -28.85
CA PRO A 204 -7.24 20.22 -29.42
C PRO A 204 -8.10 19.12 -28.75
N LEU A 205 -7.47 18.18 -28.04
CA LEU A 205 -8.15 17.16 -27.23
C LEU A 205 -8.85 17.75 -26.00
N CYS A 206 -8.46 18.96 -25.59
CA CYS A 206 -9.10 19.70 -24.50
C CYS A 206 -10.27 20.58 -24.94
N LEU A 207 -10.57 20.65 -26.25
CA LEU A 207 -11.65 21.48 -26.76
C LEU A 207 -13.01 20.93 -26.31
N GLY A 208 -13.73 21.71 -25.50
CA GLY A 208 -15.04 21.35 -24.96
C GLY A 208 -15.02 20.79 -23.54
N GLN A 209 -13.83 20.59 -22.94
CA GLN A 209 -13.68 20.28 -21.52
C GLN A 209 -13.57 21.58 -20.69
N ASN A 210 -14.12 21.59 -19.48
CA ASN A 210 -13.93 22.72 -18.57
C ASN A 210 -12.45 22.78 -18.14
N PRO A 211 -11.81 23.96 -18.07
CA PRO A 211 -10.38 24.07 -17.72
C PRO A 211 -10.01 23.56 -16.33
N SER A 212 -11.02 23.33 -15.48
CA SER A 212 -10.89 22.81 -14.12
C SER A 212 -11.12 21.30 -14.01
N GLN A 213 -11.21 20.57 -15.13
CA GLN A 213 -11.40 19.12 -15.13
C GLN A 213 -10.09 18.39 -15.46
N ASP A 214 -9.88 17.28 -14.74
CA ASP A 214 -8.79 16.34 -14.96
C ASP A 214 -8.98 15.58 -16.29
N CYS A 215 -7.93 15.48 -17.11
CA CYS A 215 -8.06 15.03 -18.51
C CYS A 215 -7.86 13.53 -18.75
N CYS A 216 -7.55 12.74 -17.72
CA CYS A 216 -7.18 11.36 -17.97
C CYS A 216 -8.31 10.61 -18.67
N GLY A 217 -7.99 9.94 -19.78
CA GLY A 217 -8.94 9.06 -20.47
C GLY A 217 -9.91 9.76 -21.43
N VAL A 218 -9.64 11.02 -21.84
CA VAL A 218 -10.37 11.64 -22.95
C VAL A 218 -10.13 10.83 -24.23
N VAL A 219 -11.18 10.12 -24.67
CA VAL A 219 -11.16 9.26 -25.86
C VAL A 219 -11.16 10.12 -27.12
N VAL A 220 -10.18 9.90 -28.01
CA VAL A 220 -10.15 10.51 -29.34
C VAL A 220 -11.07 9.69 -30.27
N PRO A 221 -12.10 10.27 -30.91
CA PRO A 221 -12.74 9.62 -32.04
C PRO A 221 -11.74 9.55 -33.18
N ILE A 222 -11.42 8.32 -33.63
CA ILE A 222 -10.56 8.07 -34.80
C ILE A 222 -11.32 8.42 -36.09
#